data_AF-A0A7C1IG36-F1
#
_entry.id   AF-A0A7C1IG36-F1
#
_cell.length_a   1.000
_cell.length_b   1.000
_cell.length_c   1.000
_cell.angle_alpha   90.00
_cell.angle_beta   90.00
_cell.angle_gamma   90.00
#
_symmetry.space_group_name_H-M   'P 1'
#
loop_
_entity.id
_entity.type
_entity.pdbx_description
1 polymer ?
#
loop_
_entity_poly.entity_id
_entity_poly.type
_entity_poly.pdbx_seq_one_letter_code
_entity_poly.pdbx_strand_id
1 'polypeptide(L)'
;MIGVLCTGCRLGITVGILNLAKNNNIPLIISGGTPFEGQGYKTNIMKVNPNGGMSSFVSGYLYQIVRNPKWIMNSDSLITQGKEFYYYFYPGRKKLAEKMGITQISPFHAHLHWRENEILRTIKTELNWREYPGIKSTWRGDCEIAILKDYLYKKTLGFNDKDDGLSSLIRDHQLTRAEALERLNNEGDVPEQVLQDIFEKHGLDYSDLKIALEKIV
;
A
#
# COMPACT_ATOMS: atom_id res chain seq x y z
N MET A 1 -13.17 -2.13 -5.08
CA MET A 1 -12.12 -1.09 -5.15
C MET A 1 -10.90 -1.63 -4.42
N ILE A 2 -9.85 -2.09 -5.10
CA ILE A 2 -8.69 -2.69 -4.40
C ILE A 2 -8.00 -1.64 -3.49
N GLY A 3 -8.07 -0.37 -3.88
CA GLY A 3 -7.47 0.76 -3.14
C GLY A 3 -7.99 0.98 -1.72
N VAL A 4 -9.23 0.60 -1.40
CA VAL A 4 -9.84 0.87 -0.08
C VAL A 4 -9.52 -0.18 0.98
N LEU A 5 -8.91 -1.31 0.60
CA LEU A 5 -8.56 -2.38 1.54
C LEU A 5 -7.60 -1.90 2.65
N CYS A 6 -6.82 -0.85 2.40
CA CYS A 6 -5.88 -0.30 3.39
C CYS A 6 -6.43 0.91 4.16
N THR A 7 -7.66 1.36 3.90
CA THR A 7 -8.20 2.63 4.39
C THR A 7 -8.18 2.72 5.92
N GLY A 8 -8.60 1.65 6.62
CA GLY A 8 -8.56 1.60 8.09
C GLY A 8 -7.14 1.70 8.66
N CYS A 9 -6.22 0.85 8.18
CA CYS A 9 -4.84 0.84 8.65
C CYS A 9 -4.13 2.18 8.37
N ARG A 10 -4.35 2.78 7.19
CA ARG A 10 -3.73 4.07 6.85
C ARG A 10 -4.23 5.19 7.75
N LEU A 11 -5.52 5.20 8.07
CA LEU A 11 -6.09 6.16 9.02
C LEU A 11 -5.47 5.96 10.42
N GLY A 12 -5.35 4.71 10.88
CA GLY A 12 -4.70 4.37 12.14
C GLY A 12 -3.23 4.81 12.21
N ILE A 13 -2.44 4.55 11.16
CA ILE A 13 -1.04 5.00 11.07
C ILE A 13 -0.94 6.52 11.02
N THR A 14 -1.83 7.19 10.28
CA THR A 14 -1.77 8.64 10.07
C THR A 14 -2.19 9.41 11.30
N VAL A 15 -3.34 9.07 11.88
CA VAL A 15 -3.95 9.81 13.00
C VAL A 15 -3.59 9.17 14.34
N GLY A 16 -3.59 7.84 14.43
CA GLY A 16 -3.30 7.11 15.66
C GLY A 16 -1.87 7.32 16.16
N ILE A 17 -0.86 7.24 15.28
CA ILE A 17 0.54 7.49 15.67
C ILE A 17 0.72 8.93 16.16
N LEU A 18 0.08 9.91 15.50
CA LEU A 18 0.16 11.31 15.91
C LEU A 18 -0.50 11.56 17.26
N ASN A 19 -1.67 10.96 17.50
CA ASN A 19 -2.34 11.04 18.80
C ASN A 19 -1.51 10.36 19.89
N LEU A 20 -0.91 9.20 19.61
CA LEU A 20 -0.03 8.51 20.54
C LEU A 20 1.18 9.37 20.89
N ALA A 21 1.83 9.96 19.89
CA ALA A 21 2.97 10.84 20.09
C ALA A 21 2.59 12.07 20.93
N LYS A 22 1.46 12.72 20.62
CA LYS A 22 0.95 13.85 21.38
C LYS A 22 0.67 13.48 22.85
N ASN A 23 -0.01 12.37 23.08
CA ASN A 23 -0.37 11.91 24.44
C ASN A 23 0.85 11.55 25.29
N ASN A 24 1.95 11.14 24.66
CA ASN A 24 3.20 10.78 25.32
C ASN A 24 4.25 11.90 25.27
N ASN A 25 3.89 13.11 24.81
CA ASN A 25 4.81 14.23 24.62
C ASN A 25 6.05 13.89 23.78
N ILE A 26 5.87 13.08 22.74
CA ILE A 26 6.93 12.70 21.80
C ILE A 26 6.99 13.75 20.67
N PRO A 27 8.06 14.56 20.59
CA PRO A 27 8.13 15.66 19.63
C PRO A 27 8.62 15.22 18.24
N LEU A 28 9.12 13.99 18.11
CA LEU A 28 9.77 13.50 16.90
C LEU A 28 9.26 12.10 16.52
N ILE A 29 8.85 11.94 15.27
CA ILE A 29 8.55 10.65 14.66
C ILE A 29 9.51 10.43 13.50
N ILE A 30 10.17 9.27 13.51
CA ILE A 30 11.05 8.83 12.41
C ILE A 30 10.33 7.71 11.66
N SER A 31 10.26 7.81 10.33
CA SER A 31 9.70 6.75 9.47
C SER A 31 10.66 6.29 8.38
N GLY A 32 10.57 5.01 8.02
CA GLY A 32 11.39 4.40 6.98
C GLY A 32 10.90 4.60 5.54
N GLY A 33 10.06 5.61 5.28
CA GLY A 33 9.50 5.84 3.94
C GLY A 33 10.60 6.17 2.93
N THR A 34 10.44 5.68 1.69
CA THR A 34 11.40 5.84 0.59
C THR A 34 10.75 6.60 -0.56
N PRO A 35 11.51 7.19 -1.50
CA PRO A 35 10.95 7.82 -2.69
C PRO A 35 10.41 6.80 -3.71
N PHE A 36 10.76 5.52 -3.54
CA PHE A 36 10.31 4.42 -4.40
C PHE A 36 8.89 3.95 -4.03
N GLU A 37 8.44 4.22 -2.80
CA GLU A 37 7.08 3.94 -2.35
C GLU A 37 6.13 5.08 -2.73
N GLY A 38 5.34 4.92 -3.80
CA GLY A 38 4.19 5.81 -4.04
C GLY A 38 4.01 6.35 -5.44
N GLN A 39 4.40 5.61 -6.49
CA GLN A 39 4.03 6.02 -7.83
C GLN A 39 2.50 6.04 -7.94
N GLY A 40 1.95 7.20 -8.27
CA GLY A 40 0.53 7.53 -8.19
C GLY A 40 -0.39 6.71 -9.08
N TYR A 41 0.03 5.56 -9.60
CA TYR A 41 -0.79 4.72 -10.46
C TYR A 41 -2.12 4.35 -9.78
N LYS A 42 -2.12 4.04 -8.48
CA LYS A 42 -3.35 3.73 -7.72
C LYS A 42 -4.32 4.89 -7.67
N THR A 43 -3.82 6.11 -7.43
CA THR A 43 -4.65 7.31 -7.43
C THR A 43 -5.07 7.69 -8.84
N ASN A 44 -4.26 7.41 -9.85
CA ASN A 44 -4.55 7.66 -11.25
C ASN A 44 -5.64 6.73 -11.81
N ILE A 45 -5.66 5.46 -11.41
CA ILE A 45 -6.72 4.50 -11.76
C ILE A 45 -8.09 4.94 -11.20
N MET A 46 -8.06 5.63 -10.05
CA MET A 46 -9.27 6.14 -9.41
C MET A 46 -9.84 7.40 -10.07
N LYS A 47 -9.08 8.04 -10.98
CA LYS A 47 -9.51 9.25 -11.67
C LYS A 47 -10.18 8.91 -13.00
N VAL A 48 -11.15 9.71 -13.43
CA VAL A 48 -11.73 9.60 -14.78
C VAL A 48 -10.67 9.94 -15.85
N ASN A 49 -9.90 10.99 -15.59
CA ASN A 49 -8.70 11.36 -16.35
C ASN A 49 -7.47 11.21 -15.43
N PRO A 50 -6.52 10.31 -15.74
CA PRO A 50 -5.30 10.07 -14.94
C PRO A 50 -4.51 11.34 -14.60
N ASN A 51 -4.43 12.27 -15.55
CA ASN A 51 -3.71 13.55 -15.38
C ASN A 51 -4.56 14.64 -14.70
N GLY A 52 -5.82 14.34 -14.40
CA GLY A 52 -6.73 15.26 -13.73
C GLY A 52 -6.39 15.48 -12.25
N GLY A 53 -6.86 16.60 -11.71
CA GLY A 53 -6.76 16.94 -10.30
C GLY A 53 -7.84 16.27 -9.44
N MET A 54 -8.18 16.90 -8.32
CA MET A 54 -9.14 16.37 -7.33
C MET A 54 -10.53 16.10 -7.93
N SER A 55 -11.02 16.98 -8.81
CA SER A 55 -12.34 16.81 -9.46
C SER A 55 -12.43 15.49 -10.23
N SER A 56 -11.36 15.13 -10.95
CA SER A 56 -11.24 13.88 -11.69
C SER A 56 -11.29 12.66 -10.76
N PHE A 57 -10.67 12.77 -9.58
CA PHE A 57 -10.69 11.73 -8.55
C PHE A 57 -12.10 11.57 -7.95
N VAL A 58 -12.75 12.67 -7.58
CA VAL A 58 -14.12 12.64 -7.03
C VAL A 58 -15.10 12.06 -8.04
N SER A 59 -15.06 12.51 -9.29
CA SER A 59 -15.91 11.97 -10.36
C SER A 59 -15.65 10.48 -10.61
N GLY A 60 -14.39 10.06 -10.55
CA GLY A 60 -14.02 8.65 -10.73
C GLY A 60 -14.50 7.77 -9.57
N TYR A 61 -14.39 8.27 -8.34
CA TYR A 61 -14.95 7.63 -7.16
C TYR A 61 -16.48 7.47 -7.27
N LEU A 62 -17.20 8.54 -7.65
CA LEU A 62 -18.65 8.50 -7.86
C LEU A 62 -19.05 7.54 -8.98
N TYR A 63 -18.32 7.52 -10.09
CA TYR A 63 -18.53 6.57 -11.19
C TYR A 63 -18.45 5.12 -10.70
N GLN A 64 -17.48 4.82 -9.85
CA GLN A 64 -17.35 3.47 -9.29
C GLN A 64 -18.48 3.11 -8.32
N ILE A 65 -18.99 4.08 -7.54
CA ILE A 65 -20.18 3.88 -6.69
C ILE A 65 -21.40 3.54 -7.53
N VAL A 66 -21.61 4.25 -8.64
CA VAL A 66 -22.72 3.98 -9.56
C VAL A 66 -22.62 2.55 -10.12
N ARG A 67 -21.42 2.09 -10.46
CA ARG A 67 -21.19 0.70 -10.92
C ARG A 67 -21.37 -0.35 -9.84
N ASN A 68 -21.08 -0.01 -8.58
CA ASN A 68 -21.22 -0.94 -7.46
C ASN A 68 -21.68 -0.21 -6.18
N PRO A 69 -23.01 -0.02 -6.00
CA PRO A 69 -23.56 0.68 -4.85
C PRO A 69 -23.22 0.02 -3.51
N LYS A 70 -22.88 -1.29 -3.50
CA LYS A 70 -22.52 -2.02 -2.28
C LYS A 70 -21.33 -1.41 -1.54
N TRP A 71 -20.50 -0.59 -2.20
CA TRP A 71 -19.34 0.04 -1.60
C TRP A 71 -19.68 1.14 -0.59
N ILE A 72 -20.88 1.72 -0.67
CA ILE A 72 -21.37 2.73 0.27
C ILE A 72 -22.50 2.22 1.17
N MET A 73 -22.96 0.98 0.96
CA MET A 73 -24.04 0.39 1.75
C MET A 73 -23.62 0.07 3.19
N ASN A 74 -22.32 -0.12 3.44
CA ASN A 74 -21.79 -0.26 4.79
C ASN A 74 -21.41 1.12 5.35
N SER A 75 -22.15 1.58 6.37
CA SER A 75 -21.95 2.89 6.99
C SER A 75 -20.56 3.06 7.59
N ASP A 76 -20.01 2.03 8.23
CA ASP A 76 -18.71 2.11 8.91
C ASP A 76 -17.56 2.23 7.91
N SER A 77 -17.64 1.47 6.81
CA SER A 77 -16.71 1.57 5.69
C SER A 77 -16.77 2.95 5.05
N LEU A 78 -17.97 3.49 4.82
CA LEU A 78 -18.16 4.82 4.24
C LEU A 78 -17.59 5.92 5.16
N ILE A 79 -17.84 5.83 6.47
CA ILE A 79 -17.31 6.77 7.46
C ILE A 79 -15.77 6.70 7.48
N THR A 80 -15.19 5.50 7.43
CA THR A 80 -13.74 5.33 7.45
C THR A 80 -13.09 5.88 6.17
N GLN A 81 -13.71 5.63 5.00
CA GLN A 81 -13.30 6.22 3.72
C GLN A 81 -13.38 7.75 3.76
N GLY A 82 -14.46 8.32 4.29
CA GLY A 82 -14.61 9.76 4.45
C GLY A 82 -13.55 10.37 5.37
N LYS A 83 -13.24 9.73 6.50
CA LYS A 83 -12.17 10.15 7.41
C LYS A 83 -10.81 10.07 6.74
N GLU A 84 -10.49 8.97 6.06
CA GLU A 84 -9.24 8.84 5.33
C GLU A 84 -9.12 9.93 4.26
N PHE A 85 -10.15 10.14 3.45
CA PHE A 85 -10.17 11.19 2.43
C PHE A 85 -9.92 12.56 3.06
N TYR A 86 -10.61 12.88 4.16
CA TYR A 86 -10.40 14.10 4.91
C TYR A 86 -8.94 14.23 5.35
N TYR A 87 -8.40 13.31 6.15
CA TYR A 87 -7.05 13.45 6.69
C TYR A 87 -5.94 13.37 5.63
N TYR A 88 -6.15 12.59 4.57
CA TYR A 88 -5.18 12.44 3.48
C TYR A 88 -5.12 13.70 2.60
N PHE A 89 -6.26 14.31 2.27
CA PHE A 89 -6.31 15.49 1.41
C PHE A 89 -6.41 16.84 2.14
N TYR A 90 -6.81 16.85 3.42
CA TYR A 90 -7.13 18.03 4.23
C TYR A 90 -6.86 17.77 5.74
N PRO A 91 -5.71 18.14 6.33
CA PRO A 91 -4.63 19.02 5.87
C PRO A 91 -3.43 18.27 5.26
N GLY A 92 -3.51 16.95 5.14
CA GLY A 92 -2.39 16.07 4.82
C GLY A 92 -1.57 15.71 6.06
N ARG A 93 -0.98 14.50 6.06
CA ARG A 93 -0.25 13.92 7.21
C ARG A 93 0.78 14.88 7.82
N LYS A 94 1.55 15.57 6.98
CA LYS A 94 2.60 16.51 7.41
C LYS A 94 2.05 17.73 8.15
N LYS A 95 1.05 18.41 7.57
CA LYS A 95 0.43 19.57 8.21
C LYS A 95 -0.31 19.19 9.50
N LEU A 96 -0.86 17.98 9.58
CA LEU A 96 -1.48 17.49 10.81
C LEU A 96 -0.44 17.31 11.93
N ALA A 97 0.72 16.75 11.60
CA ALA A 97 1.83 16.62 12.55
C ALA A 97 2.35 17.99 13.02
N GLU A 98 2.55 18.93 12.09
CA GLU A 98 2.96 20.32 12.39
C GLU A 98 1.99 21.01 13.34
N LYS A 99 0.68 20.89 13.10
CA LYS A 99 -0.37 21.44 13.99
C LYS A 99 -0.35 20.83 15.40
N MET A 100 0.18 19.62 15.55
CA MET A 100 0.34 18.96 16.84
C MET A 100 1.69 19.21 17.49
N GLY A 101 2.56 20.04 16.88
CA GLY A 101 3.91 20.30 17.39
C GLY A 101 4.84 19.10 17.24
N ILE A 102 4.55 18.18 16.31
CA ILE A 102 5.32 16.94 16.09
C ILE A 102 6.10 17.06 14.79
N THR A 103 7.42 16.87 14.88
CA THR A 103 8.31 16.79 13.72
C THR A 103 8.28 15.38 13.15
N GLN A 104 8.10 15.25 11.84
CA GLN A 104 8.20 13.97 11.13
C GLN A 104 9.41 13.98 10.20
N ILE A 105 10.28 12.98 10.33
CA ILE A 105 11.47 12.82 9.49
C ILE A 105 11.40 11.45 8.80
N SER A 106 11.65 11.43 7.49
CA SER A 106 11.85 10.20 6.72
C SER A 106 13.25 10.20 6.14
N PRO A 107 14.27 9.65 6.85
CA PRO A 107 15.66 9.76 6.43
C PRO A 107 15.89 9.24 5.00
N PHE A 108 15.33 8.07 4.67
CA PHE A 108 15.44 7.46 3.34
C PHE A 108 14.70 8.20 2.22
N HIS A 109 13.86 9.18 2.57
CA HIS A 109 13.16 10.01 1.60
C HIS A 109 13.90 11.32 1.32
N ALA A 110 14.58 11.90 2.32
CA ALA A 110 15.09 13.27 2.23
C ALA A 110 16.60 13.42 2.48
N HIS A 111 17.26 12.43 3.08
CA HIS A 111 18.63 12.59 3.62
C HIS A 111 19.57 11.45 3.27
N LEU A 112 19.06 10.22 3.17
CA LEU A 112 19.85 9.03 2.91
C LEU A 112 19.36 8.38 1.62
N HIS A 113 20.29 7.99 0.76
CA HIS A 113 19.94 7.20 -0.42
C HIS A 113 19.57 5.78 0.03
N TRP A 114 18.33 5.38 -0.21
CA TRP A 114 17.88 4.04 0.11
C TRP A 114 18.50 3.03 -0.85
N ARG A 115 19.29 2.08 -0.33
CA ARG A 115 19.92 0.98 -1.09
C ARG A 115 19.33 -0.35 -0.68
N GLU A 116 18.60 -1.02 -1.57
CA GLU A 116 17.86 -2.25 -1.24
C GLU A 116 18.78 -3.32 -0.61
N ASN A 117 19.94 -3.56 -1.23
CA ASN A 117 20.88 -4.58 -0.76
C ASN A 117 21.43 -4.30 0.64
N GLU A 118 21.66 -3.04 0.99
CA GLU A 118 22.14 -2.65 2.32
C GLU A 118 21.05 -2.87 3.36
N ILE A 119 19.83 -2.38 3.07
CA ILE A 119 18.68 -2.52 3.96
C ILE A 119 18.35 -4.00 4.18
N LEU A 120 18.23 -4.79 3.12
CA LEU A 120 17.92 -6.21 3.23
C LEU A 120 19.00 -6.99 3.97
N ARG A 121 20.28 -6.66 3.78
CA ARG A 121 21.37 -7.25 4.55
C ARG A 121 21.22 -6.91 6.02
N THR A 122 21.10 -5.63 6.38
CA THR A 122 20.99 -5.18 7.77
C THR A 122 19.80 -5.80 8.49
N ILE A 123 18.59 -5.79 7.91
CA ILE A 123 17.42 -6.39 8.58
C ILE A 123 17.56 -7.91 8.75
N LYS A 124 18.22 -8.61 7.81
CA LYS A 124 18.43 -10.06 7.91
C LYS A 124 19.50 -10.40 8.93
N THR A 125 20.62 -9.68 8.96
CA THR A 125 21.78 -10.01 9.81
C THR A 125 21.69 -9.44 11.22
N GLU A 126 21.10 -8.26 11.39
CA GLU A 126 21.10 -7.55 12.69
C GLU A 126 19.77 -7.69 13.43
N LEU A 127 18.65 -7.76 12.70
CA LEU A 127 17.31 -7.81 13.30
C LEU A 127 16.69 -9.22 13.27
N ASN A 128 17.37 -10.19 12.66
CA ASN A 128 16.85 -11.54 12.41
C ASN A 128 15.46 -11.52 11.75
N TRP A 129 15.19 -10.51 10.92
CA TRP A 129 13.91 -10.39 10.22
C TRP A 129 13.76 -11.53 9.21
N ARG A 130 12.56 -12.10 9.14
CA ARG A 130 12.23 -13.25 8.28
C ARG A 130 11.16 -12.85 7.28
N GLU A 131 11.26 -13.42 6.10
CA GLU A 131 10.26 -13.30 5.05
C GLU A 131 8.94 -13.96 5.47
N TYR A 132 7.84 -13.50 4.88
CA TYR A 132 6.53 -14.11 5.10
C TYR A 132 6.53 -15.54 4.53
N PRO A 133 6.06 -16.56 5.27
CA PRO A 133 6.07 -17.94 4.79
C PRO A 133 5.39 -18.11 3.42
N GLY A 134 6.09 -18.75 2.48
CA GLY A 134 5.58 -18.98 1.12
C GLY A 134 5.71 -17.80 0.15
N ILE A 135 6.16 -16.63 0.61
CA ILE A 135 6.42 -15.46 -0.25
C ILE A 135 7.92 -15.22 -0.35
N LYS A 136 8.46 -15.26 -1.57
CA LYS A 136 9.89 -15.00 -1.83
C LYS A 136 10.25 -13.51 -1.82
N SER A 137 9.28 -12.64 -2.06
CA SER A 137 9.51 -11.20 -2.11
C SER A 137 9.66 -10.63 -0.69
N THR A 138 10.67 -9.81 -0.48
CA THR A 138 10.90 -9.08 0.78
C THR A 138 10.03 -7.82 0.90
N TRP A 139 9.36 -7.41 -0.18
CA TRP A 139 8.58 -6.18 -0.24
C TRP A 139 7.19 -6.35 0.38
N ARG A 140 6.85 -5.51 1.37
CA ARG A 140 5.53 -5.48 2.06
C ARG A 140 5.07 -6.84 2.60
N GLY A 141 6.01 -7.73 2.92
CA GLY A 141 5.72 -9.06 3.50
C GLY A 141 5.19 -9.01 4.94
N ASP A 142 5.15 -7.84 5.56
CA ASP A 142 4.63 -7.59 6.91
C ASP A 142 3.09 -7.41 6.96
N CYS A 143 2.41 -7.43 5.81
CA CYS A 143 0.98 -7.16 5.72
C CYS A 143 0.25 -8.14 4.77
N GLU A 144 -0.61 -9.00 5.33
CA GLU A 144 -1.43 -9.95 4.56
C GLU A 144 -2.41 -9.26 3.58
N ILE A 145 -2.89 -8.07 3.94
CA ILE A 145 -3.71 -7.24 3.04
C ILE A 145 -2.87 -6.70 1.86
N ALA A 146 -1.58 -6.43 2.06
CA ALA A 146 -0.70 -6.04 0.95
C ALA A 146 -0.49 -7.22 -0.02
N ILE A 147 -0.28 -8.43 0.50
CA ILE A 147 -0.18 -9.67 -0.29
C ILE A 147 -1.46 -9.88 -1.12
N LEU A 148 -2.65 -9.77 -0.50
CA LEU A 148 -3.93 -9.88 -1.21
C LEU A 148 -4.08 -8.79 -2.29
N LYS A 149 -3.67 -7.56 -2.00
CA LYS A 149 -3.73 -6.47 -2.97
C LYS A 149 -2.81 -6.70 -4.16
N ASP A 150 -1.60 -7.20 -3.94
CA ASP A 150 -0.67 -7.49 -5.02
C ASP A 150 -1.23 -8.54 -5.97
N TYR A 151 -1.87 -9.58 -5.41
CA TYR A 151 -2.60 -10.56 -6.19
C TYR A 151 -3.75 -9.93 -6.99
N LEU A 152 -4.60 -9.12 -6.34
CA LEU A 152 -5.76 -8.50 -6.98
C LEU A 152 -5.35 -7.51 -8.08
N TYR A 153 -4.34 -6.67 -7.85
CA TYR A 153 -3.84 -5.75 -8.86
C TYR A 153 -3.23 -6.49 -10.04
N LYS A 154 -2.42 -7.54 -9.78
CA LYS A 154 -1.86 -8.36 -10.86
C LYS A 154 -2.95 -9.00 -11.72
N LYS A 155 -3.98 -9.57 -11.10
CA LYS A 155 -5.12 -10.18 -11.81
C LYS A 155 -5.96 -9.18 -12.61
N THR A 156 -6.11 -7.94 -12.11
CA THR A 156 -7.01 -6.96 -12.73
C THR A 156 -6.32 -6.01 -13.71
N LEU A 157 -5.04 -5.72 -13.52
CA LEU A 157 -4.27 -4.73 -14.30
C LEU A 157 -3.07 -5.34 -15.04
N GLY A 158 -2.69 -6.58 -14.73
CA GLY A 158 -1.46 -7.21 -15.26
C GLY A 158 -0.18 -6.82 -14.53
N PHE A 159 -0.24 -5.89 -13.57
CA PHE A 159 0.89 -5.45 -12.75
C PHE A 159 0.44 -5.07 -11.32
N ASN A 160 1.36 -5.07 -10.37
CA ASN A 160 1.12 -4.73 -8.97
C ASN A 160 2.22 -3.80 -8.39
N ASP A 161 2.27 -3.65 -7.06
CA ASP A 161 3.25 -2.77 -6.40
C ASP A 161 4.69 -3.25 -6.58
N LYS A 162 4.92 -4.55 -6.74
CA LYS A 162 6.26 -5.12 -6.97
C LYS A 162 6.76 -4.77 -8.36
N ASP A 163 5.91 -4.90 -9.39
CA ASP A 163 6.25 -4.51 -10.77
C ASP A 163 6.66 -3.02 -10.84
N ASP A 164 5.91 -2.18 -10.14
CA ASP A 164 6.17 -0.74 -10.05
C ASP A 164 7.44 -0.42 -9.24
N GLY A 165 7.68 -1.15 -8.15
CA GLY A 165 8.88 -1.05 -7.32
C GLY A 165 10.15 -1.42 -8.09
N LEU A 166 10.15 -2.54 -8.82
CA LEU A 166 11.28 -2.95 -9.66
C LEU A 166 11.57 -1.93 -10.76
N SER A 167 10.53 -1.34 -11.35
CA SER A 167 10.67 -0.24 -12.31
C SER A 167 11.36 0.98 -11.70
N SER A 168 11.10 1.27 -10.41
CA SER A 168 11.80 2.33 -9.68
C SER A 168 13.27 2.00 -9.44
N LEU A 169 13.60 0.76 -9.08
CA LEU A 169 14.98 0.33 -8.87
C LEU A 169 15.82 0.35 -10.15
N ILE A 170 15.21 0.06 -11.30
CA ILE A 170 15.87 0.22 -12.61
C ILE A 170 16.22 1.69 -12.85
N ARG A 171 15.26 2.61 -12.64
CA ARG A 171 15.49 4.05 -12.84
C ARG A 171 16.51 4.64 -11.87
N ASP A 172 16.64 4.06 -10.69
CA ASP A 172 17.63 4.44 -9.69
C ASP A 172 18.99 3.72 -9.85
N HIS A 173 19.14 2.90 -10.91
CA HIS A 173 20.36 2.14 -11.20
C HIS A 173 20.76 1.15 -10.09
N GLN A 174 19.81 0.64 -9.32
CA GLN A 174 20.04 -0.43 -8.33
C GLN A 174 19.89 -1.82 -8.93
N LEU A 175 19.17 -1.93 -10.05
CA LEU A 175 18.97 -3.16 -10.80
C LEU A 175 19.05 -2.89 -12.31
N THR A 176 19.53 -3.87 -13.04
CA THR A 176 19.36 -3.95 -14.48
C THR A 176 17.97 -4.47 -14.84
N ARG A 177 17.55 -4.24 -16.10
CA ARG A 177 16.30 -4.79 -16.62
C ARG A 177 16.27 -6.33 -16.58
N ALA A 178 17.41 -6.97 -16.84
CA ALA A 178 17.50 -8.43 -16.84
C ALA A 178 17.26 -8.99 -15.43
N GLU A 179 17.92 -8.43 -14.42
CA GLU A 179 17.72 -8.80 -13.01
C GLU A 179 16.28 -8.56 -12.54
N ALA A 180 15.67 -7.43 -12.95
CA ALA A 180 14.28 -7.15 -12.62
C ALA A 180 13.31 -8.16 -13.23
N LEU A 181 13.54 -8.61 -14.47
CA LEU A 181 12.72 -9.65 -15.11
C LEU A 181 12.89 -11.01 -14.43
N GLU A 182 14.11 -11.36 -14.03
CA GLU A 182 14.37 -12.57 -13.25
C GLU A 182 13.62 -12.53 -11.90
N ARG A 183 13.67 -11.39 -11.20
CA ARG A 183 12.91 -11.18 -9.98
C ARG A 183 11.41 -11.32 -10.22
N LEU A 184 10.84 -10.68 -11.22
CA LEU A 184 9.42 -10.81 -11.55
C LEU A 184 8.99 -12.27 -11.75
N ASN A 185 9.78 -13.06 -12.47
CA ASN A 185 9.50 -14.48 -12.69
C ASN A 185 9.55 -15.30 -11.40
N ASN A 186 10.39 -14.91 -10.44
CA ASN A 186 10.60 -15.64 -9.20
C ASN A 186 9.69 -15.19 -8.05
N GLU A 187 9.36 -13.90 -7.95
CA GLU A 187 8.74 -13.28 -6.78
C GLU A 187 7.50 -12.41 -7.08
N GLY A 188 7.21 -12.19 -8.36
CA GLY A 188 6.16 -11.26 -8.82
C GLY A 188 4.75 -11.75 -8.51
N ASP A 189 4.55 -13.07 -8.53
CA ASP A 189 3.26 -13.70 -8.27
C ASP A 189 3.09 -14.07 -6.78
N VAL A 190 1.83 -14.10 -6.36
CA VAL A 190 1.42 -14.57 -5.04
C VAL A 190 0.90 -16.01 -5.17
N PRO A 191 1.53 -17.00 -4.52
CA PRO A 191 1.05 -18.39 -4.58
C PRO A 191 -0.36 -18.54 -4.05
N GLU A 192 -1.17 -19.40 -4.69
CA GLU A 192 -2.56 -19.65 -4.29
C GLU A 192 -2.64 -20.18 -2.85
N GLN A 193 -1.71 -21.05 -2.44
CA GLN A 193 -1.64 -21.58 -1.08
C GLN A 193 -1.54 -20.47 -0.04
N VAL A 194 -0.72 -19.44 -0.27
CA VAL A 194 -0.57 -18.32 0.67
C VAL A 194 -1.90 -17.57 0.85
N LEU A 195 -2.69 -17.43 -0.22
CA LEU A 195 -4.01 -16.80 -0.13
C LEU A 195 -5.00 -17.68 0.64
N GLN A 196 -4.97 -19.00 0.43
CA GLN A 196 -5.80 -19.95 1.19
C GLN A 196 -5.47 -19.87 2.68
N ASP A 197 -4.18 -19.89 3.04
CA ASP A 197 -3.73 -19.80 4.43
C ASP A 197 -4.18 -18.49 5.08
N ILE A 198 -4.10 -17.36 4.36
CA ILE A 198 -4.59 -16.05 4.85
C ILE A 198 -6.11 -16.11 5.10
N PHE A 199 -6.88 -16.66 4.16
CA PHE A 199 -8.34 -16.73 4.29
C PHE A 199 -8.76 -17.65 5.45
N GLU A 200 -8.17 -18.83 5.54
CA GLU A 200 -8.39 -19.79 6.62
C GLU A 200 -8.09 -19.16 7.99
N LYS A 201 -6.93 -18.49 8.12
CA LYS A 201 -6.51 -17.81 9.35
C LYS A 201 -7.53 -16.77 9.84
N HIS A 202 -8.23 -16.10 8.93
CA HIS A 202 -9.23 -15.08 9.27
C HIS A 202 -10.67 -15.63 9.26
N GLY A 203 -10.86 -16.94 9.12
CA GLY A 203 -12.18 -17.57 9.11
C GLY A 203 -13.02 -17.21 7.88
N LEU A 204 -12.37 -16.92 6.75
CA LEU A 204 -13.01 -16.60 5.47
C LEU A 204 -12.93 -17.81 4.52
N ASP A 205 -13.95 -18.00 3.69
CA ASP A 205 -13.90 -19.02 2.65
C ASP A 205 -13.16 -18.49 1.42
N TYR A 206 -12.10 -19.19 1.02
CA TYR A 206 -11.35 -18.86 -0.19
C TYR A 206 -12.20 -18.91 -1.47
N SER A 207 -13.28 -19.71 -1.47
CA SER A 207 -14.23 -19.80 -2.58
C SER A 207 -14.92 -18.46 -2.88
N ASP A 208 -15.16 -17.63 -1.85
CA ASP A 208 -15.74 -16.29 -2.00
C ASP A 208 -14.86 -15.37 -2.84
N LEU A 209 -13.53 -15.51 -2.72
CA LEU A 209 -12.60 -14.77 -3.55
C LEU A 209 -12.72 -15.19 -5.02
N LYS A 210 -12.82 -16.49 -5.30
CA LYS A 210 -12.98 -17.01 -6.67
C LYS A 210 -14.26 -16.48 -7.31
N ILE A 211 -15.38 -16.56 -6.59
CA ILE A 211 -16.68 -16.03 -7.04
C ILE A 211 -16.61 -14.52 -7.29
N ALA A 212 -15.87 -13.77 -6.45
CA ALA A 212 -15.68 -12.34 -6.64
C ALA A 212 -14.86 -12.01 -7.89
N LEU A 213 -13.83 -12.82 -8.20
CA LEU A 213 -12.97 -12.64 -9.37
C LEU A 213 -13.69 -12.96 -10.69
N GLU A 214 -14.56 -13.97 -10.72
CA GLU A 214 -15.37 -14.30 -11.90
C GLU A 214 -16.26 -13.15 -12.37
N LYS A 215 -16.66 -12.26 -11.45
CA LYS A 215 -17.48 -11.07 -11.76
C LYS A 215 -16.66 -9.88 -12.29
N ILE A 216 -15.34 -9.99 -12.30
CA ILE A 216 -14.42 -8.93 -12.77
C ILE A 216 -14.06 -9.13 -14.25
N VAL A 217 -14.19 -10.37 -14.76
CA VAL A 217 -13.96 -10.74 -16.16
C VAL A 217 -15.19 -10.44 -17.02
#